data_AF-A0A1C5VE17-F1
#
_entry.id   AF-A0A1C5VE17-F1
#
_cell.length_a   1.000
_cell.length_b   1.000
_cell.length_c   1.000
_cell.angle_alpha   90.00
_cell.angle_beta   90.00
_cell.angle_gamma   90.00
#
_symmetry.space_group_name_H-M   'P 1'
#
loop_
_entity.id
_entity.type
_entity.pdbx_description
1 polymer ?
#
loop_
_entity_poly.entity_id
_entity_poly.type
_entity_poly.pdbx_seq_one_letter_code
_entity_poly.pdbx_strand_id
1 'polypeptide(L)'
;MSQLKALFKDSWESLVGNCDEFLYLGGNEKETHKYVSELLGKETIDTNTYGQTKGKSGSYSTNFQQSGRELLQPDEVRMLDNQNALLFIRGERPILDAKYDLMKHPNIRYTEDGGAGPFNYAKAPLAHDDFTFDETRYDDYELLLDEDIIGELFLWEECQ
;
A
#
# COMPACT_ATOMS: atom_id res chain seq x y z
N MET A 1 3.34 -1.29 -4.00
CA MET A 1 3.47 -0.68 -5.34
C MET A 1 3.81 -1.71 -6.43
N SER A 2 4.59 -2.76 -6.14
CA SER A 2 4.99 -3.78 -7.12
C SER A 2 3.85 -4.41 -7.93
N GLN A 3 2.71 -4.73 -7.31
CA GLN A 3 1.54 -5.29 -8.00
C GLN A 3 0.87 -4.30 -8.96
N LEU A 4 0.76 -3.03 -8.55
CA LEU A 4 0.22 -1.97 -9.41
C LEU A 4 1.14 -1.70 -10.59
N LYS A 5 2.45 -1.69 -10.39
CA LYS A 5 3.45 -1.55 -11.47
C LYS A 5 3.41 -2.73 -12.46
N ALA A 6 3.20 -3.95 -11.97
CA ALA A 6 3.10 -5.13 -12.82
C ALA A 6 1.87 -5.09 -13.75
N LEU A 7 0.74 -4.61 -13.23
CA LEU A 7 -0.51 -4.49 -13.99
C LEU A 7 -0.55 -3.24 -14.88
N PHE A 8 -0.02 -2.11 -14.39
CA PHE A 8 -0.13 -0.79 -15.02
C PHE A 8 1.26 -0.15 -15.17
N LYS A 9 2.15 -0.78 -15.95
CA LYS A 9 3.56 -0.41 -16.19
C LYS A 9 3.88 1.08 -16.07
N ASP A 10 3.30 1.91 -16.93
CA ASP A 10 3.57 3.36 -17.00
C ASP A 10 2.38 4.21 -16.51
N SER A 11 1.18 3.64 -16.49
CA SER A 11 -0.05 4.37 -16.13
C SER A 11 -0.27 4.50 -14.62
N TRP A 12 0.43 3.71 -13.80
CA TRP A 12 0.24 3.73 -12.35
C TRP A 12 0.63 5.08 -11.72
N GLU A 13 1.65 5.77 -12.24
CA GLU A 13 2.06 7.09 -11.73
C GLU A 13 0.94 8.12 -11.92
N SER A 14 0.29 8.09 -13.09
CA SER A 14 -0.86 8.95 -13.38
C SER A 14 -2.07 8.60 -12.52
N LEU A 15 -2.29 7.32 -12.23
CA LEU A 15 -3.39 6.89 -11.36
C LEU A 15 -3.19 7.45 -9.94
N VAL A 16 -2.01 7.24 -9.35
CA VAL A 16 -1.70 7.73 -7.99
C VAL A 16 -1.69 9.25 -7.95
N GLY A 17 -1.22 9.92 -9.00
CA GLY A 17 -1.25 11.39 -9.09
C GLY A 17 -2.65 12.00 -9.21
N ASN A 18 -3.65 11.23 -9.64
CA ASN A 18 -5.05 11.67 -9.71
C ASN A 18 -5.85 11.35 -8.45
N CYS A 19 -5.31 10.55 -7.51
CA CYS A 19 -5.99 10.29 -6.25
C CYS A 19 -5.94 11.54 -5.35
N ASP A 20 -7.12 12.00 -4.89
CA ASP A 20 -7.21 13.13 -3.94
C ASP A 20 -6.73 12.77 -2.54
N GLU A 21 -6.88 11.49 -2.16
CA GLU A 21 -6.46 10.93 -0.88
C GLU A 21 -5.57 9.70 -1.09
N PHE A 22 -4.43 9.67 -0.39
CA PHE A 22 -3.54 8.52 -0.34
C PHE A 22 -3.37 8.08 1.12
N LEU A 23 -3.81 6.85 1.42
CA LEU A 23 -3.72 6.26 2.75
C LEU A 23 -2.64 5.18 2.78
N TYR A 24 -1.66 5.37 3.66
CA TYR A 24 -0.59 4.41 3.89
C TYR A 24 -0.80 3.68 5.21
N LEU A 25 -1.09 2.37 5.12
CA LEU A 25 -1.38 1.48 6.26
C LEU A 25 -0.16 0.67 6.73
N GLY A 26 1.00 0.90 6.12
CA GLY A 26 2.19 0.06 6.32
C GLY A 26 2.37 -0.97 5.20
N GLY A 27 3.60 -1.41 5.04
CA GLY A 27 4.02 -2.41 4.06
C GLY A 27 5.50 -2.74 4.24
N ASN A 28 5.99 -3.77 3.55
CA ASN A 28 7.41 -4.18 3.65
C ASN A 28 8.21 -3.84 2.38
N GLU A 29 7.62 -3.06 1.47
CA GLU A 29 8.23 -2.73 0.18
C GLU A 29 9.10 -1.48 0.27
N LYS A 30 10.42 -1.66 0.08
CA LYS A 30 11.43 -0.59 0.17
C LYS A 30 11.13 0.61 -0.72
N GLU A 31 10.67 0.37 -1.95
CA GLU A 31 10.32 1.45 -2.88
C GLU A 31 9.13 2.29 -2.38
N THR A 32 8.15 1.64 -1.74
CA THR A 32 6.98 2.34 -1.21
C THR A 32 7.38 3.23 -0.02
N HIS A 33 8.31 2.79 0.83
CA HIS A 33 8.81 3.64 1.92
C HIS A 33 9.53 4.89 1.42
N LYS A 34 10.34 4.77 0.36
CA LYS A 34 10.99 5.93 -0.27
C LYS A 34 9.96 6.89 -0.85
N TYR A 35 8.98 6.36 -1.57
CA TYR A 35 7.89 7.16 -2.15
C TYR A 35 7.09 7.92 -1.09
N VAL A 36 6.74 7.26 0.03
CA VAL A 36 6.02 7.89 1.16
C VAL A 36 6.89 8.95 1.84
N SER A 37 8.19 8.69 2.04
CA SER A 37 9.12 9.67 2.63
C SER A 37 9.28 10.91 1.73
N GLU A 38 9.37 10.73 0.41
CA GLU A 38 9.41 11.81 -0.57
C GLU A 38 8.12 12.64 -0.55
N LEU A 39 6.95 12.00 -0.43
CA LEU A 39 5.66 12.68 -0.30
C LEU A 39 5.51 13.48 0.99
N LEU A 40 6.06 13.00 2.11
CA LEU A 40 6.04 13.73 3.40
C LEU A 40 6.93 14.99 3.36
N GLY A 41 7.96 14.98 2.53
CA GLY A 41 8.87 16.09 2.36
C GLY A 41 9.86 16.26 3.53
N LYS A 42 10.40 17.47 3.64
CA LYS A 42 11.46 17.81 4.61
C LYS A 42 10.91 18.71 5.71
N GLU A 43 11.30 18.41 6.94
CA GLU A 43 11.11 19.26 8.10
C GLU A 43 12.32 20.18 8.28
N THR A 44 12.06 21.45 8.61
CA THR A 44 13.11 22.39 9.00
C THR A 44 13.42 22.20 10.49
N ILE A 45 14.64 21.77 10.80
CA ILE A 45 15.12 21.65 12.17
C ILE A 45 16.01 22.85 12.49
N ASP A 46 15.55 23.70 13.41
CA ASP A 46 16.37 24.77 13.99
C ASP A 46 17.27 24.17 15.07
N THR A 47 18.58 24.14 14.82
CA THR A 47 19.58 23.64 15.77
C THR A 47 20.27 24.83 16.45
N ASN A 48 20.02 25.00 17.75
CA ASN A 48 20.68 26.01 18.58
C ASN A 48 21.88 25.40 19.28
N THR A 49 23.09 25.73 18.82
CA THR A 49 24.33 25.30 19.47
C THR A 49 24.79 26.36 20.45
N TYR A 50 24.80 26.03 21.73
CA TYR A 50 25.29 26.90 22.79
C TYR A 50 26.75 26.57 23.12
N GLY A 51 27.67 27.48 22.78
CA GLY A 51 29.07 27.42 23.19
C GLY A 51 29.25 28.19 24.50
N GLN A 52 29.42 27.49 25.62
CA GLN A 52 29.78 28.11 26.89
C GLN A 52 31.24 27.84 27.24
N THR A 53 32.06 28.89 27.32
CA THR A 53 33.47 28.80 27.75
C THR A 53 33.62 29.34 29.16
N LYS A 54 33.88 28.47 30.15
CA LYS A 54 34.13 28.88 31.54
C LYS A 54 35.63 29.19 31.75
N GLY A 55 36.00 30.46 31.63
CA GLY A 55 37.32 31.01 31.99
C GLY A 55 37.21 32.30 32.81
N LYS A 56 38.34 32.98 33.11
CA LYS A 56 38.40 34.22 33.92
C LYS A 56 37.61 35.40 33.32
N SER A 57 37.32 35.32 32.02
CA SER A 57 36.35 36.13 31.30
C SER A 57 35.48 35.15 30.51
N GLY A 58 34.24 34.92 30.94
CA GLY A 58 33.35 33.96 30.29
C GLY A 58 32.78 34.55 29.01
N SER A 59 33.00 33.90 27.87
CA SER A 59 32.29 34.20 26.62
C SER A 59 31.16 33.20 26.42
N TYR A 60 30.03 33.69 25.93
CA TYR A 60 28.89 32.90 25.51
C TYR A 60 28.64 33.19 24.04
N SER A 61 28.74 32.15 23.20
CA SER A 61 28.36 32.24 21.79
C SER A 61 27.14 31.37 21.55
N THR A 62 26.14 31.92 20.86
CA THR A 62 24.97 31.18 20.38
C THR A 62 25.06 31.11 18.87
N ASN A 63 25.18 29.90 18.32
CA ASN A 63 25.14 29.65 16.89
C ASN A 63 23.77 29.07 16.53
N PHE A 64 23.06 29.76 15.64
CA PHE A 64 21.82 29.29 15.04
C PHE A 64 22.16 28.61 13.71
N GLN A 65 21.84 27.31 13.59
CA GLN A 65 22.02 26.57 12.35
C GLN A 65 20.68 25.94 11.97
N GLN A 66 20.11 26.35 10.85
CA GLN A 66 18.95 25.68 10.27
C GLN A 66 19.44 24.52 9.41
N SER A 67 18.96 23.32 9.67
CA SER A 67 19.25 22.12 8.87
C SER A 67 17.93 21.50 8.41
N GLY A 68 17.84 21.14 7.13
CA GLY A 68 16.68 20.44 6.58
C GLY A 68 16.86 18.93 6.74
N ARG A 69 16.01 18.27 7.55
CA ARG A 69 15.95 16.82 7.69
C ARG A 69 14.66 16.32 7.04
N GLU A 70 14.66 15.11 6.50
CA GLU A 70 13.40 14.45 6.10
C GLU A 70 12.50 14.28 7.35
N LEU A 71 11.22 14.63 7.22
CA LEU A 71 10.26 14.60 8.34
C LEU A 71 10.08 13.18 8.89
N LEU A 72 10.16 12.19 8.00
CA LEU A 72 10.11 10.77 8.31
C LEU A 72 11.06 10.06 7.36
N GLN A 73 12.15 9.51 7.89
CA GLN A 73 13.08 8.73 7.08
C GLN A 73 12.42 7.42 6.61
N PRO A 74 12.83 6.85 5.47
CA PRO A 74 12.27 5.58 5.00
C PRO A 74 12.41 4.44 6.02
N ASP A 75 13.46 4.47 6.85
CA ASP A 75 13.65 3.51 7.94
C ASP A 75 12.65 3.72 9.10
N GLU A 76 12.32 4.99 9.41
CA GLU A 76 11.29 5.34 10.41
C GLU A 76 9.88 5.01 9.90
N VAL A 77 9.59 5.21 8.60
CA VAL A 77 8.34 4.79 7.96
C VAL A 77 8.17 3.26 8.00
N ARG A 78 9.26 2.51 7.88
CA ARG A 78 9.25 1.04 8.01
C ARG A 78 8.96 0.59 9.44
N MET A 79 9.43 1.32 10.43
CA MET A 79 9.19 1.03 11.85
C MET A 79 7.91 1.67 12.40
N LEU A 80 7.09 2.27 11.53
CA LEU A 80 5.83 2.87 11.92
C LEU A 80 4.95 1.82 12.62
N ASP A 81 4.39 2.18 13.77
CA ASP A 81 3.53 1.29 14.53
C ASP A 81 2.32 0.85 13.68
N ASN A 82 1.97 -0.43 13.78
CA ASN A 82 0.84 -1.00 13.08
C ASN A 82 -0.49 -0.36 13.47
N GLN A 83 -0.58 0.34 14.60
CA GLN A 83 -1.76 1.10 14.99
C GLN A 83 -1.88 2.43 14.26
N ASN A 84 -0.83 2.93 13.62
CA ASN A 84 -0.86 4.22 12.95
C ASN A 84 -0.93 4.06 11.43
N ALA A 85 -1.50 5.07 10.78
CA ALA A 85 -1.59 5.22 9.34
C ALA A 85 -1.24 6.66 8.97
N LEU A 86 -0.67 6.84 7.78
CA LEU A 86 -0.39 8.15 7.22
C LEU A 86 -1.44 8.47 6.15
N LEU A 87 -2.16 9.55 6.33
CA LEU A 87 -3.16 10.06 5.41
C LEU A 87 -2.63 11.31 4.71
N PHE A 88 -2.63 11.28 3.39
CA PHE A 88 -2.26 12.39 2.54
C PHE A 88 -3.51 12.88 1.83
N ILE A 89 -3.91 14.12 2.10
CA ILE A 89 -5.03 14.78 1.44
C ILE A 89 -4.46 15.90 0.57
N ARG A 90 -4.95 16.02 -0.67
CA ARG A 90 -4.56 17.10 -1.58
C ARG A 90 -4.80 18.47 -0.94
N GLY A 91 -3.74 19.26 -0.82
CA GLY A 91 -3.81 20.65 -0.34
C GLY A 91 -3.68 20.81 1.17
N GLU A 92 -3.61 19.70 1.91
CA GLU A 92 -3.41 19.71 3.36
C GLU A 92 -2.05 19.13 3.74
N ARG A 93 -1.65 19.34 4.99
CA ARG A 93 -0.47 18.69 5.54
C ARG A 93 -0.76 17.20 5.76
N PRO A 94 0.23 16.31 5.60
CA PRO A 94 0.06 14.90 5.89
C PRO A 94 -0.34 14.71 7.37
N ILE A 95 -1.30 13.82 7.59
CA ILE A 95 -1.87 13.53 8.90
C ILE A 95 -1.45 12.13 9.33
N LEU A 96 -0.94 12.02 10.55
CA LEU A 96 -0.75 10.74 11.22
C LEU A 96 -2.02 10.43 12.02
N ASP A 97 -2.73 9.37 11.66
CA ASP A 97 -3.97 8.94 12.34
C ASP A 97 -3.85 7.50 12.83
N ALA A 98 -4.66 7.14 13.83
CA ALA A 98 -4.75 5.77 14.31
C ALA A 98 -5.70 4.95 13.43
N LYS A 99 -5.32 3.71 13.12
CA LYS A 99 -6.17 2.75 12.43
C LYS A 99 -7.43 2.49 13.23
N TYR A 100 -8.52 2.31 12.49
CA TYR A 100 -9.81 2.00 13.09
C TYR A 100 -9.78 0.65 13.80
N ASP A 101 -10.22 0.63 15.06
CA ASP A 101 -10.34 -0.58 15.86
C ASP A 101 -11.55 -1.40 15.41
N LEU A 102 -11.29 -2.53 14.75
CA LEU A 102 -12.30 -3.45 14.22
C LEU A 102 -13.30 -3.91 15.28
N MET A 103 -12.87 -4.06 16.54
CA MET A 103 -13.73 -4.52 17.63
C MET A 103 -14.80 -3.50 18.02
N LYS A 104 -14.63 -2.23 17.65
CA LYS A 104 -15.61 -1.15 17.89
C LYS A 104 -16.59 -0.96 16.74
N HIS A 105 -16.41 -1.69 15.63
CA HIS A 105 -17.27 -1.54 14.47
C HIS A 105 -18.70 -1.99 14.80
N PRO A 106 -19.76 -1.24 14.43
CA PRO A 106 -21.16 -1.59 14.75
C PRO A 106 -21.58 -2.97 14.20
N ASN A 107 -20.96 -3.41 13.11
CA ASN A 107 -21.24 -4.70 12.48
C ASN A 107 -20.31 -5.84 12.92
N ILE A 108 -19.49 -5.67 13.97
CA ILE A 108 -18.59 -6.73 14.46
C ILE A 108 -19.35 -8.01 14.82
N ARG A 109 -20.62 -7.89 15.24
CA ARG A 109 -21.51 -9.00 15.57
C ARG A 109 -21.75 -10.00 14.44
N TYR A 110 -21.48 -9.62 13.18
CA TYR A 110 -21.60 -10.51 12.02
C TYR A 110 -20.29 -11.20 11.63
N THR A 111 -19.18 -10.84 12.27
CA THR A 111 -17.86 -11.45 12.07
C THR A 111 -17.65 -12.58 13.08
N GLU A 112 -16.78 -13.53 12.76
CA GLU A 112 -16.39 -14.62 13.68
C GLU A 112 -15.89 -14.08 15.03
N ASP A 113 -15.11 -12.99 15.01
CA ASP A 113 -14.61 -12.31 16.20
C ASP A 113 -15.71 -11.72 17.10
N GLY A 114 -16.89 -11.43 16.53
CA GLY A 114 -18.08 -10.95 17.26
C GLY A 114 -19.09 -12.05 17.60
N GLY A 115 -18.72 -13.32 17.42
CA GLY A 115 -19.54 -14.49 17.77
C GLY A 115 -20.46 -15.00 16.66
N ALA A 116 -20.31 -14.52 15.42
CA ALA A 116 -20.99 -15.11 14.27
C ALA A 116 -20.36 -16.47 13.90
N GLY A 117 -21.17 -17.37 13.36
CA GLY A 117 -20.65 -18.64 12.84
C GLY A 117 -19.69 -18.42 11.66
N PRO A 118 -18.72 -19.32 11.43
CA PRO A 118 -17.77 -19.18 10.34
C PRO A 118 -18.43 -19.01 8.99
N PHE A 119 -17.88 -18.15 8.14
CA PHE A 119 -18.41 -17.94 6.79
C PHE A 119 -18.24 -19.22 5.97
N ASN A 120 -19.35 -19.90 5.70
CA ASN A 120 -19.36 -21.14 4.94
C ASN A 120 -19.69 -20.87 3.48
N TYR A 121 -18.66 -20.84 2.63
CA TYR A 121 -18.77 -20.63 1.19
C TYR A 121 -19.63 -21.71 0.49
N ALA A 122 -19.69 -22.93 1.02
CA ALA A 122 -20.48 -24.03 0.45
C ALA A 122 -21.99 -23.93 0.72
N LYS A 123 -22.44 -22.99 1.56
CA LYS A 123 -23.86 -22.77 1.87
C LYS A 123 -24.43 -21.48 1.29
N ALA A 124 -23.62 -20.69 0.59
CA ALA A 124 -24.11 -19.45 -0.01
C ALA A 124 -25.07 -19.79 -1.16
N PRO A 125 -26.29 -19.21 -1.20
CA PRO A 125 -27.33 -19.57 -2.17
C PRO A 125 -26.97 -19.22 -3.63
N LEU A 126 -25.87 -18.51 -3.85
CA LEU A 126 -25.33 -18.15 -5.16
C LEU A 126 -23.96 -18.78 -5.44
N ALA A 127 -23.48 -19.72 -4.61
CA ALA A 127 -22.23 -20.45 -4.84
C ALA A 127 -22.38 -21.58 -5.89
N HIS A 128 -23.35 -21.48 -6.80
CA HIS A 128 -23.43 -22.36 -7.94
C HIS A 128 -22.38 -21.97 -8.97
N ASP A 129 -21.16 -22.49 -8.79
CA ASP A 129 -20.27 -22.84 -9.91
C ASP A 129 -20.32 -24.35 -10.19
N ASP A 130 -21.37 -25.04 -9.74
CA ASP A 130 -21.69 -26.35 -10.29
C ASP A 130 -22.55 -26.11 -11.53
N PHE A 131 -21.90 -26.00 -12.69
CA PHE A 131 -22.56 -26.36 -13.94
C PHE A 131 -23.11 -27.77 -13.71
N THR A 132 -24.44 -27.92 -13.64
CA THR A 132 -25.06 -29.24 -13.63
C THR A 132 -24.67 -29.90 -14.94
N PHE A 133 -23.68 -30.79 -14.89
CA PHE A 133 -23.34 -31.66 -16.00
C PHE A 133 -24.56 -32.53 -16.28
N ASP A 134 -25.29 -32.16 -17.33
CA ASP A 134 -26.39 -32.95 -17.83
C ASP A 134 -25.80 -34.08 -18.68
N GLU A 135 -25.80 -35.31 -18.14
CA GLU A 135 -25.32 -36.51 -18.85
C GLU A 135 -26.03 -36.70 -20.20
N THR A 136 -27.22 -36.13 -20.39
CA THR A 136 -27.98 -36.25 -21.65
C THR A 136 -27.53 -35.30 -22.75
N ARG A 137 -26.62 -34.38 -22.43
CA ARG A 137 -26.15 -33.32 -23.32
C ARG A 137 -24.68 -33.48 -23.73
N TYR A 138 -24.13 -34.68 -23.60
CA TYR A 138 -22.75 -34.99 -23.98
C TYR A 138 -22.47 -34.75 -25.47
N ASP A 139 -23.48 -34.85 -26.33
CA ASP A 139 -23.33 -34.69 -27.77
C ASP A 139 -23.26 -33.21 -28.24
N ASP A 140 -23.58 -32.24 -27.36
CA ASP A 140 -23.56 -30.81 -27.70
C ASP A 140 -22.22 -30.12 -27.38
N TYR A 141 -21.30 -30.82 -26.71
CA TYR A 141 -20.01 -30.27 -26.29
C TYR A 141 -18.87 -30.93 -27.07
N GLU A 142 -18.22 -30.17 -27.96
CA GLU A 142 -16.93 -30.58 -28.51
C GLU A 142 -15.85 -30.34 -27.46
N LEU A 143 -15.29 -31.43 -26.92
CA LEU A 143 -14.09 -31.37 -26.10
C LEU A 143 -12.91 -31.00 -27.00
N LEU A 144 -12.45 -29.75 -26.89
CA LEU A 144 -11.18 -29.33 -27.50
C LEU A 144 -10.06 -30.19 -26.91
N LEU A 145 -9.29 -30.84 -27.76
CA LEU A 145 -8.14 -31.62 -27.33
C LEU A 145 -7.05 -30.65 -26.87
N ASP A 146 -6.16 -31.12 -25.99
CA ASP A 146 -5.05 -30.29 -25.47
C ASP A 146 -4.20 -29.67 -26.61
N GLU A 147 -4.17 -30.31 -27.78
CA GLU A 147 -3.51 -29.82 -29.00
C GLU A 147 -4.20 -28.59 -29.62
N ASP A 148 -5.51 -28.40 -29.45
CA ASP A 148 -6.25 -27.22 -29.92
C ASP A 148 -6.10 -26.02 -28.98
N ILE A 149 -5.86 -26.27 -27.68
CA ILE A 149 -5.61 -25.24 -26.66
C ILE A 149 -4.18 -24.72 -26.78
N ILE A 150 -3.24 -25.59 -27.15
CA ILE A 150 -1.81 -25.28 -27.32
C ILE A 150 -1.50 -25.03 -28.80
N GLY A 151 -2.42 -24.34 -29.50
CA GLY A 151 -2.22 -23.83 -30.86
C GLY A 151 -0.83 -23.19 -31.02
N GLU A 152 -0.13 -23.67 -32.03
CA GLU A 152 1.30 -23.61 -32.22
C GLU A 152 1.98 -22.24 -32.03
N LEU A 153 3.21 -22.35 -31.53
CA LEU A 153 4.25 -21.34 -31.37
C LEU A 153 4.26 -20.28 -32.50
N PHE A 154 4.17 -19.02 -32.09
CA PHE A 154 4.48 -17.83 -32.87
C PHE A 154 5.97 -17.87 -33.30
N LEU A 155 6.24 -18.45 -34.48
CA LEU A 155 7.55 -18.45 -35.13
C LEU A 155 7.93 -17.03 -35.55
N TRP A 156 9.03 -16.54 -34.97
CA TRP A 156 9.69 -15.26 -35.30
C TRP A 156 10.57 -15.37 -36.55
N GLU A 157 9.99 -15.63 -37.73
CA GLU A 157 10.73 -15.46 -38.99
C GLU A 157 9.90 -14.71 -40.03
N GLU A 158 10.53 -13.65 -40.55
CA GLU A 158 10.20 -12.86 -41.74
C GLU A 158 9.09 -11.80 -41.65
N CYS A 159 9.49 -10.60 -41.20
CA CYS A 159 8.96 -9.37 -41.79
C CYS A 159 10.15 -8.55 -42.33
N GLN A 160 10.38 -8.68 -43.64
CA GLN A 160 11.12 -7.74 -44.47
C GLN A 160 10.17 -6.66 -44.98
#